data_AF-A0A538IY17-F1
#
_entry.id   AF-A0A538IY17-F1
#
_cell.length_a   1.000
_cell.length_b   1.000
_cell.length_c   1.000
_cell.angle_alpha   90.00
_cell.angle_beta   90.00
_cell.angle_gamma   90.00
#
_symmetry.space_group_name_H-M   'P 1'
#
loop_
_entity.id
_entity.type
_entity.pdbx_description
1 polymer ?
#
loop_
_entity_poly.entity_id
_entity_poly.type
_entity_poly.pdbx_seq_one_letter_code
_entity_poly.pdbx_strand_id
1 'polypeptide(L)'
;MLAISMFRSLVVGWADLVLPGTSYLERDGTYVNLEGRLQRLRRAVIPPAPDELAWISKLAERFGVTIPPHASAVFAALSERIYDGLPFGEVGEQAELRTRSEAPTPELPEEPGVPAGKGLRLVRYRPLFSGPAVERSRAGTAGRGEARDRHRRDRHRLAQRHLRRAPRPCQPRPARGGRPDREPARRRPRRRGGGAQVTEVWWVSLIKAFVIINLLMLTFAYMTLIERKVLARMQLRYGPNRAGPFGLLQPIADLVKLIRKEAFFPASAVDVLYITAPVLSCFTALAAFSVIPFGPGWTIGDYYVSGEVVNVSISLILLFALGSLGIYGFIVGGWASDSKYSLLGSMRTCAQMVSYEVSLTFAVLGVVLMGRSLSLVDIVHKQDETFWFFGPQFVGLLIFFVAGVAETNRPPFDLPEADTELVAGYHTEYSGMRFGLFQMGEYVNMITLSALAVTLFFGGWYGPWAPLGPLRFALMLFAVIFIFLWLRATLPRLRYDQLMRLGWKVLLPLATVNAVVTAALVVAL
;
A
#
# COMPACT_ATOMS: atom_id res chain seq x y z
N MET A 1 3.41 44.35 -26.63
CA MET A 1 2.96 43.04 -26.11
C MET A 1 3.59 42.77 -24.76
N LEU A 2 2.76 42.47 -23.76
CA LEU A 2 3.17 42.27 -22.36
C LEU A 2 2.90 40.81 -22.00
N ALA A 3 3.91 40.06 -21.57
CA ALA A 3 3.78 38.63 -21.27
C ALA A 3 4.16 38.35 -19.81
N ILE A 4 3.37 37.52 -19.13
CA ILE A 4 3.73 36.95 -17.83
C ILE A 4 4.11 35.50 -18.07
N SER A 5 5.33 35.12 -17.69
CA SER A 5 5.73 33.72 -17.81
C SER A 5 6.80 33.36 -16.79
N MET A 6 6.67 32.17 -16.20
CA MET A 6 7.73 31.58 -15.36
C MET A 6 8.84 30.94 -16.20
N PHE A 7 8.54 30.55 -17.44
CA PHE A 7 9.45 29.83 -18.32
C PHE A 7 9.53 30.46 -19.70
N ARG A 8 10.57 30.14 -20.47
CA ARG A 8 10.72 30.64 -21.83
C ARG A 8 9.70 29.91 -22.72
N SER A 9 8.62 30.59 -23.12
CA SER A 9 7.63 30.07 -24.06
C SER A 9 7.74 30.78 -25.42
N LEU A 10 7.10 30.25 -26.46
CA LEU A 10 7.07 30.86 -27.80
C LEU A 10 6.54 32.30 -27.75
N VAL A 11 5.53 32.56 -26.92
CA VAL A 11 4.90 33.88 -26.74
C VAL A 11 5.85 34.89 -26.08
N VAL A 12 6.78 34.43 -25.24
CA VAL A 12 7.78 35.29 -24.58
C VAL A 12 8.75 35.92 -25.58
N GLY A 13 9.00 35.27 -26.72
CA GLY A 13 9.87 35.81 -27.78
C GLY A 13 9.30 37.05 -28.48
N TRP A 14 7.98 37.21 -28.44
CA TRP A 14 7.22 38.24 -29.17
C TRP A 14 6.78 39.39 -28.25
N ALA A 15 7.15 39.32 -26.97
CA ALA A 15 6.76 40.30 -25.96
C ALA A 15 7.79 41.44 -25.86
N ASP A 16 7.29 42.68 -25.88
CA ASP A 16 8.07 43.89 -25.62
C ASP A 16 8.48 44.00 -24.15
N LEU A 17 7.66 43.46 -23.23
CA LEU A 17 7.93 43.44 -21.80
C LEU A 17 7.47 42.11 -21.19
N VAL A 18 8.38 41.42 -20.51
CA VAL A 18 8.12 40.14 -19.84
C VAL A 18 8.18 40.34 -18.34
N LEU A 19 7.09 40.05 -17.65
CA LEU A 19 7.00 40.10 -16.19
C LEU A 19 7.12 38.69 -15.59
N PRO A 20 7.77 38.54 -14.42
CA PRO A 20 7.90 37.25 -13.76
C PRO A 20 6.54 36.76 -13.25
N GLY A 21 6.13 35.56 -13.67
CA GLY A 21 4.94 34.88 -13.12
C GLY A 21 5.18 34.37 -11.69
N THR A 22 4.13 34.32 -10.88
CA THR A 22 4.23 33.80 -9.50
C THR A 22 3.73 32.37 -9.39
N SER A 23 4.48 31.49 -8.71
CA SER A 23 3.92 30.20 -8.28
C SER A 23 3.17 30.38 -6.97
N TYR A 24 1.86 30.20 -7.01
CA TYR A 24 1.03 30.21 -5.81
C TYR A 24 1.29 28.95 -5.00
N LEU A 25 1.86 29.08 -3.80
CA LEU A 25 1.63 28.09 -2.74
C LEU A 25 0.37 28.48 -1.98
N GLU A 26 -0.58 27.55 -1.86
CA GLU A 26 -1.82 27.76 -1.12
C GLU A 26 -1.58 27.90 0.40
N ARG A 27 -0.49 27.33 0.95
CA ARG A 27 -0.16 27.37 2.38
C ARG A 27 1.35 27.31 2.67
N ASP A 28 1.75 27.88 3.80
CA ASP A 28 3.08 27.68 4.38
C ASP A 28 3.28 26.21 4.78
N GLY A 29 4.48 25.66 4.55
CA GLY A 29 4.76 24.26 4.79
C GLY A 29 6.24 23.94 4.99
N THR A 30 6.54 22.71 5.37
CA THR A 30 7.90 22.18 5.42
C THR A 30 8.01 21.00 4.47
N TYR A 31 9.04 20.99 3.63
CA TYR A 31 9.35 19.86 2.76
C TYR A 31 10.80 19.43 2.97
N VAL A 32 11.09 18.16 2.70
CA VAL A 32 12.45 17.63 2.74
C VAL A 32 12.94 17.54 1.31
N ASN A 33 14.07 18.17 0.98
CA ASN A 33 14.62 18.06 -0.36
C ASN A 33 15.17 16.64 -0.62
N LEU A 34 15.48 16.33 -1.88
CA LEU A 34 16.05 15.03 -2.30
C LEU A 34 17.36 14.66 -1.60
N GLU A 35 18.00 15.62 -0.92
CA GLU A 35 19.24 15.42 -0.14
C GLU A 35 18.97 15.16 1.35
N GLY A 36 17.71 15.03 1.77
CA GLY A 36 17.32 14.76 3.15
C GLY A 36 17.31 16.00 4.06
N ARG A 37 17.36 17.21 3.51
CA ARG A 37 17.37 18.47 4.28
C ARG A 37 15.96 19.01 4.43
N LEU A 38 15.53 19.21 5.67
CA LEU A 38 14.27 19.87 5.99
C LEU A 38 14.35 21.35 5.62
N GLN A 39 13.44 21.80 4.76
CA GLN A 39 13.33 23.17 4.28
C GLN A 39 11.93 23.69 4.61
N ARG A 40 11.88 24.86 5.24
CA ARG A 40 10.62 25.55 5.53
C ARG A 40 10.30 26.48 4.38
N LEU A 41 9.17 26.27 3.72
CA LEU A 41 8.63 27.10 2.66
C LEU A 41 7.66 28.11 3.29
N ARG A 42 7.97 29.41 3.24
CA ARG A 42 7.04 30.48 3.61
C ARG A 42 6.57 31.26 2.38
N ARG A 43 5.34 31.74 2.37
CA ARG A 43 4.85 32.65 1.33
C ARG A 43 5.78 33.88 1.25
N ALA A 44 6.43 34.07 0.11
CA ALA A 44 7.47 35.10 -0.03
C ALA A 44 6.88 36.51 -0.11
N VAL A 45 5.68 36.67 -0.71
CA VAL A 45 4.98 37.94 -0.88
C VAL A 45 3.47 37.70 -0.81
N ILE A 46 2.73 38.60 -0.17
CA ILE A 46 1.25 38.64 -0.26
C ILE A 46 0.91 39.41 -1.55
N PRO A 47 0.23 38.78 -2.53
CA PRO A 47 -0.04 39.45 -3.79
C PRO A 47 -0.98 40.64 -3.58
N PRO A 48 -0.76 41.77 -4.29
CA PRO A 48 -1.58 42.98 -4.16
C PRO A 48 -2.98 42.86 -4.80
N ALA A 49 -3.25 41.78 -5.52
CA ALA A 49 -4.54 41.47 -6.16
C ALA A 49 -4.81 39.95 -6.12
N PRO A 50 -6.09 39.52 -6.18
CA PRO A 50 -6.46 38.11 -6.08
C PRO A 50 -5.99 37.27 -7.27
N ASP A 51 -5.98 37.84 -8.49
CA ASP A 51 -5.59 37.16 -9.74
C ASP A 51 -4.58 37.99 -10.55
N GLU A 52 -3.75 37.31 -11.35
CA GLU A 52 -2.73 37.93 -12.20
C GLU A 52 -3.34 38.93 -13.22
N LEU A 53 -4.50 38.60 -13.80
CA LEU A 53 -5.21 39.46 -14.75
C LEU A 53 -5.75 40.76 -14.11
N ALA A 54 -6.22 40.67 -12.87
CA ALA A 54 -6.72 41.83 -12.12
C ALA A 54 -5.59 42.80 -11.75
N TRP A 55 -4.39 42.28 -11.48
CA TRP A 55 -3.21 43.11 -11.29
C TRP A 55 -2.78 43.82 -12.58
N ILE A 56 -2.77 43.09 -13.71
CA ILE A 56 -2.48 43.68 -15.03
C ILE A 56 -3.48 44.76 -15.38
N SER A 57 -4.78 44.53 -15.16
CA SER A 57 -5.84 45.52 -15.41
C SER A 57 -5.58 46.83 -14.66
N LYS A 58 -5.28 46.77 -13.35
CA LYS A 58 -4.90 47.95 -12.55
C LYS A 58 -3.61 48.63 -13.00
N LEU A 59 -2.64 47.85 -13.47
CA LEU A 59 -1.38 48.40 -13.98
C LEU A 59 -1.60 49.08 -15.34
N ALA A 60 -2.41 48.50 -16.21
CA ALA A 60 -2.78 49.03 -17.51
C ALA A 60 -3.59 50.33 -17.40
N GLU A 61 -4.49 50.44 -16.40
CA GLU A 61 -5.20 51.68 -16.09
C GLU A 61 -4.24 52.86 -15.83
N ARG A 62 -3.10 52.64 -15.15
CA ARG A 62 -2.09 53.68 -14.93
C ARG A 62 -1.40 54.16 -16.21
N PHE A 63 -1.41 53.34 -17.25
CA PHE A 63 -0.89 53.67 -18.58
C PHE A 63 -2.01 54.05 -19.57
N GLY A 64 -3.25 54.25 -19.09
CA GLY A 64 -4.39 54.65 -19.90
C GLY A 64 -4.99 53.54 -20.77
N VAL A 65 -4.66 52.27 -20.50
CA VAL A 65 -5.14 51.11 -21.26
C VAL A 65 -6.16 50.34 -20.43
N THR A 66 -7.38 50.17 -20.93
CA THR A 66 -8.44 49.42 -20.27
C THR A 66 -8.38 47.95 -20.63
N ILE A 67 -8.05 47.10 -19.64
CA ILE A 67 -8.03 45.64 -19.80
C ILE A 67 -9.06 45.03 -18.86
N PRO A 68 -9.95 44.12 -19.33
CA PRO A 68 -10.90 43.45 -18.46
C PRO A 68 -10.21 42.65 -17.35
N PRO A 69 -10.65 42.74 -16.08
CA PRO A 69 -9.96 42.11 -14.96
C PRO A 69 -10.19 40.59 -14.85
N HIS A 70 -11.02 39.99 -15.71
CA HIS A 70 -11.39 38.57 -15.66
C HIS A 70 -11.18 37.88 -17.02
N ALA A 71 -10.70 36.64 -16.99
CA ALA A 71 -10.37 35.86 -18.18
C ALA A 71 -11.59 35.61 -19.10
N SER A 72 -12.79 35.48 -18.53
CA SER A 72 -14.04 35.28 -19.28
C SER A 72 -14.38 36.45 -20.20
N ALA A 73 -14.11 37.68 -19.78
CA ALA A 73 -14.38 38.88 -20.59
C ALA A 73 -13.37 39.02 -21.75
N VAL A 74 -12.11 38.64 -21.51
CA VAL A 74 -11.07 38.59 -22.56
C VAL A 74 -11.37 37.48 -23.56
N PHE A 75 -11.84 36.33 -23.07
CA PHE A 75 -12.25 35.22 -23.93
C PHE A 75 -13.46 35.58 -24.79
N ALA A 76 -14.48 36.27 -24.26
CA ALA A 76 -15.63 36.69 -25.05
C ALA A 76 -15.22 37.56 -26.25
N ALA A 77 -14.30 38.50 -26.06
CA ALA A 77 -13.80 39.37 -27.13
C ALA A 77 -12.93 38.62 -28.17
N LEU A 78 -12.16 37.61 -27.73
CA LEU A 78 -11.38 36.75 -28.64
C LEU A 78 -12.25 35.72 -29.36
N SER A 79 -13.31 35.27 -28.69
CA SER A 79 -14.18 34.23 -29.18
C SER A 79 -14.90 34.65 -30.45
N GLU A 80 -15.40 35.88 -30.51
CA GLU A 80 -15.99 36.45 -31.74
C GLU A 80 -15.04 36.39 -32.96
N ARG A 81 -13.72 36.40 -32.74
CA ARG A 81 -12.72 36.45 -33.82
C ARG A 81 -12.10 35.10 -34.16
N ILE A 82 -11.99 34.21 -33.18
CA ILE A 82 -11.19 32.97 -33.29
C ILE A 82 -12.07 31.73 -33.15
N TYR A 83 -13.15 31.84 -32.37
CA TYR A 83 -14.01 30.72 -32.00
C TYR A 83 -15.47 30.98 -32.43
N ASP A 84 -15.70 31.81 -33.46
CA ASP A 84 -17.04 32.17 -33.99
C ASP A 84 -18.07 32.57 -32.92
N GLY A 85 -17.62 33.23 -31.84
CA GLY A 85 -18.49 33.74 -30.78
C GLY A 85 -18.88 32.72 -29.70
N LEU A 86 -18.26 31.54 -29.66
CA LEU A 86 -18.51 30.52 -28.63
C LEU A 86 -18.30 31.05 -27.20
N PRO A 87 -19.23 30.81 -26.26
CA PRO A 87 -19.03 31.15 -24.85
C PRO A 87 -17.98 30.23 -24.22
N PHE A 88 -17.24 30.75 -23.22
CA PHE A 88 -16.14 30.04 -22.55
C PHE A 88 -16.51 28.64 -22.01
N GLY A 89 -17.77 28.43 -21.62
CA GLY A 89 -18.24 27.14 -21.11
C GLY A 89 -18.47 26.05 -22.17
N GLU A 90 -18.56 26.43 -23.45
CA GLU A 90 -18.75 25.50 -24.58
C GLU A 90 -17.42 25.11 -25.25
N VAL A 91 -16.29 25.63 -24.75
CA VAL A 91 -14.95 25.33 -25.26
C VAL A 91 -14.23 24.46 -24.22
N GLY A 92 -14.08 23.17 -24.52
CA GLY A 92 -13.47 22.20 -23.60
C GLY A 92 -13.51 20.76 -24.11
N GLU A 93 -12.98 19.85 -23.31
CA GLU A 93 -12.78 18.43 -23.67
C GLU A 93 -14.10 17.66 -23.96
N GLN A 94 -15.23 18.18 -23.49
CA GLN A 94 -16.57 17.62 -23.68
C GLN A 94 -17.41 18.32 -24.77
N ALA A 95 -16.84 19.32 -25.46
CA ALA A 95 -17.55 20.02 -26.53
C ALA A 95 -17.64 19.15 -27.80
N GLU A 96 -18.76 19.20 -28.51
CA GLU A 96 -18.91 18.50 -29.79
C GLU A 96 -17.89 19.04 -30.81
N LEU A 97 -17.02 18.15 -31.30
CA LEU A 97 -16.04 18.45 -32.34
C LEU A 97 -16.75 18.74 -33.66
N ARG A 98 -16.92 20.03 -33.98
CA ARG A 98 -17.41 20.43 -35.31
C ARG A 98 -16.31 20.24 -36.35
N THR A 99 -16.67 19.66 -37.49
CA THR A 99 -15.81 19.57 -38.68
C THR A 99 -15.42 20.98 -39.12
N ARG A 100 -14.12 21.28 -39.00
CA ARG A 100 -13.52 22.54 -39.40
C ARG A 100 -13.77 22.75 -40.90
N SER A 101 -14.49 23.82 -41.27
CA SER A 101 -14.32 24.38 -42.62
C SER A 101 -12.85 24.74 -42.77
N GLU A 102 -12.19 24.41 -43.89
CA GLU A 102 -10.78 24.73 -44.12
C GLU A 102 -10.54 26.21 -43.83
N ALA A 103 -9.97 26.49 -42.66
CA ALA A 103 -9.58 27.83 -42.30
C ALA A 103 -8.32 28.14 -43.12
N PRO A 104 -8.24 29.29 -43.80
CA PRO A 104 -7.03 29.67 -44.51
C PRO A 104 -5.87 29.66 -43.52
N THR A 105 -4.77 28.98 -43.88
CA THR A 105 -3.54 28.98 -43.10
C THR A 105 -3.11 30.43 -42.94
N PRO A 106 -3.07 30.99 -41.72
CA PRO A 106 -2.61 32.36 -41.56
C PRO A 106 -1.14 32.41 -41.93
N GLU A 107 -0.78 33.23 -42.92
CA GLU A 107 0.60 33.58 -43.17
C GLU A 107 1.13 34.28 -41.92
N LEU A 108 1.98 33.56 -41.17
CA LEU A 108 2.65 34.14 -40.02
C LEU A 108 3.65 35.17 -40.56
N PRO A 109 3.55 36.46 -40.15
CA PRO A 109 4.55 37.44 -40.55
C PRO A 109 5.93 37.01 -40.05
N GLU A 110 6.97 37.21 -40.87
CA GLU A 110 8.36 36.94 -40.47
C GLU A 110 8.69 37.67 -39.16
N GLU A 111 9.41 36.99 -38.27
CA GLU A 111 9.84 37.57 -36.99
C GLU A 111 10.55 38.92 -37.25
N PRO A 112 10.07 40.03 -36.66
CA PRO A 112 10.71 41.31 -36.87
C PRO A 112 12.15 41.25 -36.34
N GLY A 113 13.11 41.57 -37.22
CA GLY A 113 14.52 41.66 -36.85
C GLY A 113 14.71 42.64 -35.69
N VAL A 114 15.48 42.24 -34.69
CA VAL A 114 15.69 43.01 -33.46
C VAL A 114 16.23 44.42 -33.78
N PRO A 115 15.48 45.50 -33.53
CA PRO A 115 15.96 46.85 -33.83
C PRO A 115 17.06 47.24 -32.83
N ALA A 116 18.20 47.68 -33.36
CA ALA A 116 19.32 48.17 -32.56
C ALA A 116 19.05 49.62 -32.12
N GLY A 117 18.50 49.83 -30.92
CA GLY A 117 18.23 51.16 -30.36
C GLY A 117 18.01 51.16 -28.84
N LYS A 118 18.40 52.27 -28.18
CA LYS A 118 18.32 52.49 -26.73
C LYS A 118 16.87 52.74 -26.28
N GLY A 119 16.12 51.67 -26.03
CA GLY A 119 14.84 51.65 -25.32
C GLY A 119 14.82 50.49 -24.32
N LEU A 120 14.17 50.67 -23.16
CA LEU A 120 14.27 49.78 -21.98
C LEU A 120 14.10 48.29 -22.33
N ARG A 121 15.21 47.55 -22.24
CA ARG A 121 15.27 46.10 -22.38
C ARG A 121 15.66 45.51 -21.03
N LEU A 122 14.68 45.13 -20.21
CA LEU A 122 14.98 44.46 -18.95
C LEU A 122 14.97 42.94 -19.14
N VAL A 123 16.07 42.43 -19.70
CA VAL A 123 16.41 41.02 -19.68
C VAL A 123 17.67 40.85 -18.84
N ARG A 124 17.49 40.70 -17.53
CA ARG A 124 18.35 39.86 -16.67
C ARG A 124 17.54 39.46 -15.44
N TYR A 125 17.14 38.19 -15.39
CA TYR A 125 16.83 37.55 -14.14
C TYR A 125 18.10 36.79 -13.70
N ARG A 126 18.81 37.30 -12.69
CA ARG A 126 19.40 36.38 -11.71
C ARG A 126 18.18 35.66 -11.14
N PRO A 127 18.14 34.31 -11.03
CA PRO A 127 16.96 33.62 -10.56
C PRO A 127 16.66 34.08 -9.13
N LEU A 128 15.89 35.16 -9.00
CA LEU A 128 15.13 35.51 -7.83
C LEU A 128 14.00 34.50 -7.84
N PHE A 129 14.34 33.27 -7.43
CA PHE A 129 13.36 32.37 -6.90
C PHE A 129 12.58 33.15 -5.85
N SER A 130 11.44 33.72 -6.22
CA SER A 130 10.31 33.84 -5.31
C SER A 130 9.57 32.49 -5.33
N GLY A 131 10.33 31.40 -5.23
CA GLY A 131 9.80 30.25 -4.52
C GLY A 131 9.60 30.65 -3.05
N PRO A 132 8.87 29.87 -2.27
CA PRO A 132 8.63 30.20 -0.88
C PRO A 132 9.95 30.50 -0.18
N ALA A 133 9.99 31.50 0.69
CA ALA A 133 11.21 31.86 1.42
C ALA A 133 11.70 30.63 2.19
N VAL A 134 12.81 30.04 1.72
CA VAL A 134 13.42 28.86 2.32
C VAL A 134 14.36 29.31 3.43
N GLU A 135 13.91 29.15 4.67
CA GLU A 135 14.78 29.31 5.83
C GLU A 135 15.57 28.02 6.05
N ARG A 136 16.90 28.11 5.98
CA ARG A 136 17.80 27.00 6.30
C ARG A 136 17.98 26.94 7.81
N SER A 137 17.48 25.89 8.46
CA SER A 137 17.80 25.64 9.87
C SER A 137 19.30 25.33 10.00
N ARG A 138 20.03 26.14 10.77
CA ARG A 138 21.44 25.89 11.11
C ARG A 138 21.50 24.77 12.16
N ALA A 139 21.49 23.52 11.72
CA ALA A 139 21.87 22.40 12.56
C ALA A 139 23.34 22.03 12.26
N GLY A 140 24.22 22.38 13.21
CA GLY A 140 25.47 21.67 13.54
C GLY A 140 26.52 21.50 12.44
N THR A 141 27.34 22.52 12.23
CA THR A 141 28.72 22.36 11.74
C THR A 141 29.55 21.62 12.78
N ALA A 142 29.68 20.30 12.64
CA ALA A 142 30.78 19.53 13.23
C ALA A 142 31.17 18.38 12.29
N GLY A 143 32.40 18.43 11.77
CA GLY A 143 33.10 17.27 11.21
C GLY A 143 32.89 16.95 9.72
N ARG A 144 33.28 17.85 8.81
CA ARG A 144 33.65 17.46 7.42
C ARG A 144 34.80 18.32 6.88
N GLY A 145 35.97 18.14 7.48
CA GLY A 145 37.25 18.24 6.79
C GLY A 145 37.79 16.82 6.63
N GLU A 146 38.38 16.51 5.48
CA GLU A 146 39.08 15.24 5.18
C GLU A 146 38.22 13.99 4.97
N ALA A 147 37.71 13.82 3.73
CA ALA A 147 37.63 12.51 3.05
C ALA A 147 36.98 12.71 1.66
N ARG A 148 37.55 13.60 0.85
CA ARG A 148 37.17 13.74 -0.56
C ARG A 148 38.40 14.03 -1.42
N ASP A 149 39.40 13.18 -1.27
CA ASP A 149 40.50 13.03 -2.21
C ASP A 149 41.02 11.60 -2.14
N ARG A 150 40.28 10.68 -2.74
CA ARG A 150 40.67 9.30 -3.11
C ARG A 150 39.46 8.56 -3.68
N HIS A 151 39.09 8.88 -4.92
CA HIS A 151 38.46 7.94 -5.87
C HIS A 151 38.21 8.66 -7.19
N ARG A 152 39.31 9.07 -7.83
CA ARG A 152 39.29 9.47 -9.24
C ARG A 152 40.65 9.21 -9.86
N ARG A 153 41.06 7.95 -9.84
CA ARG A 153 42.12 7.36 -10.67
C ARG A 153 41.82 5.85 -10.78
N ASP A 154 42.11 5.31 -11.95
CA ASP A 154 42.02 3.89 -12.34
C ASP A 154 40.68 3.40 -12.91
N ARG A 155 40.27 4.04 -14.00
CA ARG A 155 39.76 3.33 -15.18
C ARG A 155 40.76 3.51 -16.31
N HIS A 156 41.65 2.54 -16.48
CA HIS A 156 42.34 2.14 -17.71
C HIS A 156 43.60 1.35 -17.34
N ARG A 157 43.48 0.03 -17.29
CA ARG A 157 44.50 -0.95 -17.72
C ARG A 157 44.02 -2.37 -17.36
N LEU A 158 44.42 -3.31 -18.20
CA LEU A 158 44.29 -4.76 -18.08
C LEU A 158 42.99 -5.37 -18.63
N ALA A 159 42.81 -5.17 -19.93
CA ALA A 159 42.58 -6.31 -20.80
C ALA A 159 43.89 -7.11 -20.93
N GLN A 160 43.76 -8.42 -21.12
CA GLN A 160 44.81 -9.42 -21.41
C GLN A 160 45.60 -9.94 -20.19
N ARG A 161 45.12 -11.06 -19.63
CA ARG A 161 45.96 -12.25 -19.46
C ARG A 161 45.15 -13.52 -19.59
N HIS A 162 45.52 -14.25 -20.62
CA HIS A 162 45.01 -15.54 -21.04
C HIS A 162 45.37 -16.69 -20.09
N LEU A 163 44.54 -17.74 -20.20
CA LEU A 163 44.89 -19.16 -20.17
C LEU A 163 45.31 -19.81 -18.84
N ARG A 164 44.40 -20.64 -18.31
CA ARG A 164 44.55 -22.10 -18.10
C ARG A 164 43.68 -22.55 -16.92
N ARG A 165 42.50 -23.12 -17.18
CA ARG A 165 41.94 -24.22 -16.36
C ARG A 165 41.14 -25.18 -17.25
N ALA A 166 41.60 -26.41 -17.28
CA ALA A 166 41.10 -27.56 -18.02
C ALA A 166 39.76 -28.08 -17.45
N PRO A 167 39.00 -28.92 -18.19
CA PRO A 167 37.70 -29.41 -17.77
C PRO A 167 37.84 -30.53 -16.73
N ARG A 168 36.99 -30.51 -15.70
CA ARG A 168 36.88 -31.62 -14.73
C ARG A 168 36.12 -32.80 -15.36
N PRO A 169 36.58 -34.05 -15.17
CA PRO A 169 35.94 -35.22 -15.76
C PRO A 169 34.69 -35.64 -14.99
N CYS A 170 33.73 -36.19 -15.74
CA CYS A 170 32.60 -36.96 -15.23
C CYS A 170 33.09 -38.15 -14.40
N GLN A 171 32.50 -38.38 -13.23
CA GLN A 171 32.69 -39.61 -12.48
C GLN A 171 31.53 -40.61 -12.73
N PRO A 172 31.83 -41.91 -12.74
CA PRO A 172 30.91 -42.95 -13.17
C PRO A 172 29.97 -43.41 -12.04
N ARG A 173 28.78 -43.86 -12.45
CA ARG A 173 27.86 -44.68 -11.63
C ARG A 173 28.56 -45.97 -11.19
N PRO A 174 28.41 -46.42 -9.94
CA PRO A 174 28.60 -47.82 -9.60
C PRO A 174 27.31 -48.62 -9.79
N ALA A 175 27.55 -49.89 -10.10
CA ALA A 175 26.60 -50.87 -10.56
C ALA A 175 25.67 -51.42 -9.47
N ARG A 176 24.58 -52.02 -9.97
CA ARG A 176 23.67 -52.93 -9.30
C ARG A 176 24.43 -53.99 -8.47
N GLY A 177 23.97 -54.21 -7.25
CA GLY A 177 24.32 -55.39 -6.46
C GLY A 177 23.41 -55.55 -5.25
N GLY A 178 22.76 -56.71 -5.14
CA GLY A 178 22.38 -57.34 -3.87
C GLY A 178 21.10 -56.86 -3.18
N ARG A 179 20.01 -57.61 -3.37
CA ARG A 179 18.95 -57.75 -2.35
C ARG A 179 19.56 -58.35 -1.07
N PRO A 180 19.02 -57.96 0.10
CA PRO A 180 18.54 -58.99 1.01
C PRO A 180 17.12 -58.69 1.52
N ASP A 181 16.29 -59.72 1.40
CA ASP A 181 15.29 -60.20 2.35
C ASP A 181 14.42 -59.21 3.12
N ARG A 182 13.15 -59.19 2.68
CA ARG A 182 12.01 -58.63 3.39
C ARG A 182 11.63 -59.56 4.54
N GLU A 183 11.83 -59.10 5.78
CA GLU A 183 11.07 -59.61 6.92
C GLU A 183 9.69 -58.92 6.99
N PRO A 184 8.64 -59.65 7.41
CA PRO A 184 7.27 -59.18 7.32
C PRO A 184 6.92 -58.16 8.41
N ALA A 185 6.33 -57.05 7.99
CA ALA A 185 5.78 -56.01 8.84
C ALA A 185 4.79 -56.59 9.86
N ARG A 186 5.15 -56.53 11.15
CA ARG A 186 4.22 -56.75 12.27
C ARG A 186 3.10 -55.71 12.20
N ARG A 187 1.89 -56.19 11.88
CA ARG A 187 0.62 -55.47 12.00
C ARG A 187 0.47 -54.94 13.43
N ARG A 188 0.63 -53.63 13.63
CA ARG A 188 0.12 -52.95 14.83
C ARG A 188 -1.37 -52.68 14.62
N PRO A 189 -2.23 -52.94 15.63
CA PRO A 189 -3.66 -52.76 15.48
C PRO A 189 -3.98 -51.27 15.29
N ARG A 190 -4.69 -50.95 14.22
CA ARG A 190 -5.41 -49.67 14.06
C ARG A 190 -6.28 -49.47 15.30
N ARG A 191 -5.86 -48.60 16.21
CA ARG A 191 -6.79 -48.00 17.18
C ARG A 191 -7.80 -47.20 16.36
N ARG A 192 -9.00 -47.77 16.22
CA ARG A 192 -10.23 -47.04 15.91
C ARG A 192 -10.45 -46.03 17.03
N GLY A 193 -9.86 -44.85 16.91
CA GLY A 193 -10.34 -43.64 17.56
C GLY A 193 -11.44 -43.07 16.68
N GLY A 194 -12.61 -43.71 16.68
CA GLY A 194 -13.81 -43.14 16.10
C GLY A 194 -14.33 -42.05 17.02
N GLY A 195 -13.74 -40.86 16.95
CA GLY A 195 -14.48 -39.65 17.29
C GLY A 195 -15.49 -39.45 16.17
N ALA A 196 -16.77 -39.68 16.45
CA ALA A 196 -17.83 -39.35 15.52
C ALA A 196 -17.73 -37.86 15.20
N GLN A 197 -17.18 -37.50 14.04
CA GLN A 197 -17.43 -36.20 13.46
C GLN A 197 -18.93 -36.17 13.20
N VAL A 198 -19.67 -35.45 14.05
CA VAL A 198 -21.03 -35.04 13.72
C VAL A 198 -20.87 -34.14 12.50
N THR A 199 -21.00 -34.73 11.30
CA THR A 199 -20.94 -33.97 10.06
C THR A 199 -22.10 -33.00 10.08
N GLU A 200 -21.78 -31.73 10.26
CA GLU A 200 -22.72 -30.65 10.01
C GLU A 200 -23.37 -30.87 8.64
N VAL A 201 -24.68 -30.69 8.59
CA VAL A 201 -25.39 -30.81 7.31
C VAL A 201 -24.92 -29.67 6.41
N TRP A 202 -24.64 -29.97 5.14
CA TRP A 202 -24.01 -29.02 4.20
C TRP A 202 -24.70 -27.64 4.13
N TRP A 203 -26.02 -27.59 4.30
CA TRP A 203 -26.80 -26.34 4.29
C TRP A 203 -26.56 -25.50 5.56
N VAL A 204 -26.31 -26.13 6.72
CA VAL A 204 -25.91 -25.44 7.96
C VAL A 204 -24.56 -24.77 7.75
N SER A 205 -23.60 -25.47 7.13
CA SER A 205 -22.30 -24.90 6.82
C SER A 205 -22.39 -23.75 5.81
N LEU A 206 -23.31 -23.81 4.84
CA LEU A 206 -23.56 -22.73 3.88
C LEU A 206 -24.17 -21.48 4.53
N ILE A 207 -25.15 -21.66 5.42
CA ILE A 207 -25.73 -20.55 6.21
C ILE A 207 -24.66 -19.95 7.13
N LYS A 208 -23.89 -20.79 7.82
CA LYS A 208 -22.78 -20.36 8.69
C LYS A 208 -21.75 -19.55 7.91
N ALA A 209 -21.32 -20.02 6.74
CA ALA A 209 -20.40 -19.29 5.87
C ALA A 209 -20.97 -17.93 5.46
N PHE A 210 -22.25 -17.87 5.06
CA PHE A 210 -22.92 -16.61 4.72
C PHE A 210 -22.95 -15.63 5.90
N VAL A 211 -23.30 -16.09 7.11
CA VAL A 211 -23.32 -15.24 8.32
C VAL A 211 -21.93 -14.72 8.65
N ILE A 212 -20.91 -15.59 8.61
CA ILE A 212 -19.53 -15.20 8.96
C ILE A 212 -18.94 -14.23 7.94
N ILE A 213 -19.17 -14.43 6.64
CA ILE A 213 -18.74 -13.48 5.61
C ILE A 213 -19.38 -12.11 5.84
N ASN A 214 -20.69 -12.04 6.10
CA ASN A 214 -21.36 -10.78 6.38
C ASN A 214 -20.86 -10.13 7.67
N LEU A 215 -20.61 -10.91 8.73
CA LEU A 215 -20.02 -10.42 9.97
C LEU A 215 -18.61 -9.86 9.75
N LEU A 216 -17.80 -10.52 8.93
CA LEU A 216 -16.46 -10.08 8.57
C LEU A 216 -16.49 -8.80 7.73
N MET A 217 -17.42 -8.69 6.78
CA MET A 217 -17.66 -7.46 6.01
C MET A 217 -18.08 -6.29 6.91
N LEU A 218 -18.98 -6.54 7.87
CA LEU A 218 -19.40 -5.56 8.87
C LEU A 218 -18.22 -5.13 9.75
N THR A 219 -17.42 -6.09 10.20
CA THR A 219 -16.23 -5.87 11.02
C THR A 219 -15.23 -5.01 10.27
N PHE A 220 -14.94 -5.31 9.00
CA PHE A 220 -14.11 -4.48 8.13
C PHE A 220 -14.66 -3.04 8.03
N ALA A 221 -15.94 -2.89 7.71
CA ALA A 221 -16.55 -1.57 7.53
C ALA A 221 -16.40 -0.70 8.79
N TYR A 222 -16.72 -1.23 9.97
CA TYR A 222 -16.55 -0.50 11.23
C TYR A 222 -15.10 -0.38 11.67
N MET A 223 -14.24 -1.32 11.30
CA MET A 223 -12.81 -1.24 11.57
C MET A 223 -12.18 -0.01 10.90
N THR A 224 -12.60 0.34 9.68
CA THR A 224 -12.14 1.59 9.03
C THR A 224 -12.53 2.84 9.83
N LEU A 225 -13.72 2.85 10.45
CA LEU A 225 -14.17 3.95 11.30
C LEU A 225 -13.39 3.99 12.62
N ILE A 226 -13.16 2.83 13.24
CA ILE A 226 -12.36 2.72 14.47
C ILE A 226 -10.96 3.26 14.21
N GLU A 227 -10.33 2.84 13.12
CA GLU A 227 -9.02 3.33 12.71
C GLU A 227 -9.00 4.84 12.55
N ARG A 228 -9.94 5.42 11.80
CA ARG A 228 -10.03 6.89 11.63
C ARG A 228 -10.14 7.61 12.98
N LYS A 229 -10.89 7.04 13.93
CA LYS A 229 -11.03 7.62 15.28
C LYS A 229 -9.76 7.47 16.10
N VAL A 230 -9.15 6.30 16.14
CA VAL A 230 -7.91 6.04 16.91
C VAL A 230 -6.79 6.96 16.41
N LEU A 231 -6.57 7.01 15.10
CA LEU A 231 -5.56 7.89 14.50
C LEU A 231 -5.84 9.37 14.81
N ALA A 232 -7.10 9.80 14.72
CA ALA A 232 -7.48 11.16 15.05
C ALA A 232 -7.19 11.49 16.53
N ARG A 233 -7.55 10.60 17.46
CA ARG A 233 -7.28 10.80 18.90
C ARG A 233 -5.80 10.88 19.22
N MET A 234 -4.98 10.03 18.59
CA MET A 234 -3.53 10.07 18.74
C MET A 234 -2.91 11.37 18.18
N GLN A 235 -3.53 11.94 17.15
CA GLN A 235 -3.15 13.22 16.56
C GLN A 235 -3.80 14.43 17.26
N LEU A 236 -4.41 14.24 18.44
CA LEU A 236 -5.12 15.29 19.19
C LEU A 236 -6.20 16.02 18.38
N ARG A 237 -6.87 15.31 17.46
CA ARG A 237 -8.03 15.81 16.71
C ARG A 237 -9.23 14.88 16.81
N TYR A 238 -10.41 15.38 16.49
CA TYR A 238 -11.62 14.57 16.46
C TYR A 238 -11.71 13.79 15.15
N GLY A 239 -12.08 12.50 15.25
CA GLY A 239 -12.42 11.67 14.10
C GLY A 239 -13.80 12.03 13.52
N PRO A 240 -14.29 11.26 12.54
CA PRO A 240 -15.61 11.48 11.94
C PRO A 240 -16.74 11.46 12.99
N ASN A 241 -17.46 12.58 13.12
CA ASN A 241 -18.54 12.77 14.10
C ASN A 241 -19.88 13.22 13.47
N ARG A 242 -19.97 13.34 12.14
CA ARG A 242 -21.11 13.98 11.45
C ARG A 242 -22.12 13.00 10.85
N ALA A 243 -21.67 11.90 10.26
CA ALA A 243 -22.54 10.92 9.62
C ALA A 243 -23.20 10.00 10.67
N GLY A 244 -24.31 10.43 11.26
CA GLY A 244 -25.03 9.71 12.32
C GLY A 244 -24.41 9.88 13.71
N PRO A 245 -25.01 9.28 14.76
CA PRO A 245 -24.49 9.36 16.12
C PRO A 245 -23.08 8.77 16.17
N PHE A 246 -22.13 9.55 16.68
CA PHE A 246 -20.69 9.20 16.69
C PHE A 246 -20.09 8.83 15.33
N GLY A 247 -20.70 9.23 14.20
CA GLY A 247 -20.19 8.88 12.87
C GLY A 247 -20.48 7.45 12.41
N LEU A 248 -21.34 6.69 13.09
CA LEU A 248 -21.62 5.27 12.80
C LEU A 248 -22.12 5.01 11.37
N LEU A 249 -22.74 5.99 10.71
CA LEU A 249 -23.22 5.86 9.33
C LEU A 249 -22.13 6.12 8.29
N GLN A 250 -20.92 6.52 8.71
CA GLN A 250 -19.82 6.83 7.79
C GLN A 250 -19.43 5.64 6.89
N PRO A 251 -19.26 4.40 7.39
CA PRO A 251 -18.89 3.27 6.53
C PRO A 251 -19.97 2.95 5.48
N ILE A 252 -21.24 3.15 5.84
CA ILE A 252 -22.37 2.98 4.92
C ILE A 252 -22.32 4.05 3.83
N ALA A 253 -22.05 5.32 4.19
CA ALA A 253 -21.87 6.40 3.23
C ALA A 253 -20.68 6.15 2.29
N ASP A 254 -19.57 5.63 2.82
CA ASP A 254 -18.39 5.26 2.03
C ASP A 254 -18.70 4.11 1.06
N LEU A 255 -19.47 3.10 1.47
CA LEU A 255 -19.93 2.02 0.60
C LEU A 255 -20.83 2.52 -0.53
N VAL A 256 -21.85 3.32 -0.20
CA VAL A 256 -22.75 3.92 -1.20
C VAL A 256 -21.96 4.77 -2.19
N LYS A 257 -20.98 5.53 -1.70
CA LYS A 257 -20.06 6.31 -2.55
C LYS A 257 -19.29 5.40 -3.49
N LEU A 258 -18.67 4.32 -3.00
CA LEU A 258 -17.87 3.43 -3.84
C LEU A 258 -18.68 2.73 -4.93
N ILE A 259 -19.94 2.36 -4.64
CA ILE A 259 -20.85 1.73 -5.60
C ILE A 259 -21.33 2.73 -6.66
N ARG A 260 -21.68 3.97 -6.24
CA ARG A 260 -22.17 5.01 -7.15
C ARG A 260 -21.07 5.73 -7.92
N LYS A 261 -19.82 5.63 -7.46
CA LYS A 261 -18.68 6.28 -8.11
C LYS A 261 -18.44 5.63 -9.45
N GLU A 262 -18.20 6.47 -10.44
CA GLU A 262 -17.89 6.06 -11.80
C GLU A 262 -16.70 5.08 -11.85
N ALA A 263 -16.92 3.97 -12.54
CA ALA A 263 -15.94 2.92 -12.72
C ALA A 263 -15.10 3.19 -13.98
N PHE A 264 -14.11 4.07 -13.86
CA PHE A 264 -13.13 4.32 -14.91
C PHE A 264 -12.32 3.05 -15.25
N PHE A 265 -11.94 2.92 -16.53
CA PHE A 265 -11.15 1.82 -17.06
C PHE A 265 -10.15 2.38 -18.10
N PRO A 266 -8.83 2.17 -17.93
CA PRO A 266 -7.84 2.64 -18.90
C PRO A 266 -7.98 1.91 -20.24
N ALA A 267 -7.95 2.62 -21.36
CA ALA A 267 -8.12 2.01 -22.69
C ALA A 267 -7.01 1.03 -23.08
N SER A 268 -5.82 1.12 -22.46
CA SER A 268 -4.69 0.22 -22.70
C SER A 268 -4.60 -0.94 -21.71
N ALA A 269 -5.48 -0.99 -20.70
CA ALA A 269 -5.49 -2.04 -19.70
C ALA A 269 -5.94 -3.39 -20.30
N VAL A 270 -5.53 -4.49 -19.65
CA VAL A 270 -5.99 -5.84 -20.03
C VAL A 270 -7.28 -6.17 -19.29
N ASP A 271 -8.42 -6.06 -19.99
CA ASP A 271 -9.79 -6.15 -19.46
C ASP A 271 -10.00 -7.26 -18.42
N VAL A 272 -9.75 -8.51 -18.81
CA VAL A 272 -10.03 -9.69 -17.98
C VAL A 272 -9.22 -9.64 -16.69
N LEU A 273 -7.92 -9.33 -16.79
CA LEU A 273 -7.02 -9.32 -15.64
C LEU A 273 -7.30 -8.14 -14.71
N TYR A 274 -7.62 -6.98 -15.28
CA TYR A 274 -7.95 -5.78 -14.51
C TYR A 274 -9.25 -5.97 -13.71
N ILE A 275 -10.25 -6.66 -14.26
CA ILE A 275 -11.50 -6.93 -13.53
C ILE A 275 -11.33 -8.05 -12.50
N THR A 276 -10.57 -9.10 -12.82
CA THR A 276 -10.44 -10.29 -11.96
C THR A 276 -9.44 -10.12 -10.82
N ALA A 277 -8.43 -9.26 -10.96
CA ALA A 277 -7.40 -9.06 -9.93
C ALA A 277 -7.95 -8.59 -8.56
N PRO A 278 -8.82 -7.56 -8.46
CA PRO A 278 -9.43 -7.17 -7.20
C PRO A 278 -10.31 -8.27 -6.60
N VAL A 279 -11.02 -9.04 -7.45
CA VAL A 279 -11.87 -10.15 -7.03
C VAL A 279 -11.03 -11.27 -6.43
N LEU A 280 -9.91 -11.62 -7.06
CA LEU A 280 -8.98 -12.64 -6.56
C LEU A 280 -8.44 -12.25 -5.19
N SER A 281 -7.93 -11.02 -5.03
CA SER A 281 -7.39 -10.52 -3.76
C SER A 281 -8.43 -10.54 -2.63
N CYS A 282 -9.65 -10.07 -2.91
CA CYS A 282 -10.75 -10.08 -1.95
C CYS A 282 -11.18 -11.50 -1.59
N PHE A 283 -11.33 -12.37 -2.60
CA PHE A 283 -11.72 -13.76 -2.40
C PHE A 283 -10.74 -14.53 -1.54
N THR A 284 -9.43 -14.41 -1.81
CA THR A 284 -8.40 -15.09 -1.03
C THR A 284 -8.38 -14.61 0.43
N ALA A 285 -8.57 -13.31 0.67
CA ALA A 285 -8.62 -12.76 2.01
C ALA A 285 -9.83 -13.28 2.81
N LEU A 286 -11.02 -13.32 2.18
CA LEU A 286 -12.23 -13.88 2.80
C LEU A 286 -12.10 -15.40 3.05
N ALA A 287 -11.56 -16.12 2.07
CA ALA A 287 -11.35 -17.56 2.17
C ALA A 287 -10.35 -17.93 3.28
N ALA A 288 -9.29 -17.12 3.47
CA ALA A 288 -8.29 -17.36 4.51
C ALA A 288 -8.88 -17.29 5.93
N PHE A 289 -9.92 -16.48 6.15
CA PHE A 289 -10.61 -16.40 7.45
C PHE A 289 -11.45 -17.65 7.77
N SER A 290 -11.83 -18.45 6.75
CA SER A 290 -12.75 -19.59 6.94
C SER A 290 -12.22 -20.68 7.88
N VAL A 291 -10.90 -20.84 7.95
CA VAL A 291 -10.25 -21.85 8.80
C VAL A 291 -10.02 -21.37 10.23
N ILE A 292 -10.30 -20.11 10.54
CA ILE A 292 -10.00 -19.54 11.85
C ILE A 292 -11.10 -19.93 12.85
N PRO A 293 -10.74 -20.62 13.94
CA PRO A 293 -11.71 -21.00 14.95
C PRO A 293 -11.91 -19.87 15.97
N PHE A 294 -13.18 -19.51 16.19
CA PHE A 294 -13.63 -18.42 17.06
C PHE A 294 -14.33 -18.91 18.33
N GLY A 295 -14.63 -20.21 18.45
CA GLY A 295 -15.26 -20.76 19.65
C GLY A 295 -15.32 -22.30 19.69
N PRO A 296 -15.71 -22.86 20.83
CA PRO A 296 -15.78 -24.32 21.03
C PRO A 296 -16.94 -25.00 20.28
N GLY A 297 -17.81 -24.23 19.63
CA GLY A 297 -19.07 -24.70 19.04
C GLY A 297 -20.24 -24.66 20.03
N TRP A 298 -21.45 -24.69 19.50
CA TRP A 298 -22.70 -24.64 20.25
C TRP A 298 -23.77 -25.49 19.58
N THR A 299 -24.58 -26.14 20.41
CA THR A 299 -25.79 -26.85 19.97
C THR A 299 -26.95 -25.88 19.90
N ILE A 300 -27.47 -25.63 18.71
CA ILE A 300 -28.68 -24.83 18.47
C ILE A 300 -29.79 -25.81 18.10
N GLY A 301 -30.66 -26.13 19.05
CA GLY A 301 -31.64 -27.20 18.89
C GLY A 301 -30.97 -28.55 18.65
N ASP A 302 -31.38 -29.25 17.59
CA ASP A 302 -30.84 -30.57 17.22
C ASP A 302 -29.51 -30.51 16.44
N TYR A 303 -29.02 -29.30 16.10
CA TYR A 303 -27.83 -29.12 15.26
C TYR A 303 -26.64 -28.65 16.09
N TYR A 304 -25.51 -29.35 15.95
CA TYR A 304 -24.22 -28.90 16.45
C TYR A 304 -23.59 -27.94 15.44
N VAL A 305 -23.33 -26.70 15.85
CA VAL A 305 -22.63 -25.69 15.04
C VAL A 305 -21.23 -25.50 15.61
N SER A 306 -20.22 -25.92 14.87
CA SER A 306 -18.81 -25.70 15.19
C SER A 306 -18.46 -24.22 15.14
N GLY A 307 -17.53 -23.80 16.01
CA GLY A 307 -17.05 -22.42 16.10
C GLY A 307 -15.99 -22.07 15.06
N GLU A 308 -16.12 -22.60 13.85
CA GLU A 308 -15.25 -22.38 12.68
C GLU A 308 -16.05 -22.67 11.40
N VAL A 309 -15.64 -22.16 10.23
CA VAL A 309 -16.35 -22.48 8.98
C VAL A 309 -15.97 -23.88 8.50
N VAL A 310 -14.65 -24.14 8.41
CA VAL A 310 -14.10 -25.40 7.92
C VAL A 310 -12.92 -25.82 8.79
N ASN A 311 -13.01 -27.01 9.39
CA ASN A 311 -11.88 -27.65 10.06
C ASN A 311 -11.12 -28.54 9.07
N VAL A 312 -9.89 -28.16 8.73
CA VAL A 312 -8.99 -29.00 7.92
C VAL A 312 -7.77 -29.38 8.75
N SER A 313 -7.31 -30.62 8.65
CA SER A 313 -6.08 -31.08 9.32
C SER A 313 -4.83 -30.28 8.94
N ILE A 314 -4.88 -29.58 7.79
CA ILE A 314 -3.80 -28.81 7.19
C ILE A 314 -4.17 -27.30 7.17
N SER A 315 -5.00 -26.85 8.12
CA SER A 315 -5.55 -25.47 8.17
C SER A 315 -4.48 -24.38 8.05
N LEU A 316 -3.35 -24.52 8.76
CA LEU A 316 -2.30 -23.52 8.74
C LEU A 316 -1.64 -23.37 7.34
N ILE A 317 -1.37 -24.48 6.66
CA ILE A 317 -0.78 -24.44 5.30
C ILE A 317 -1.79 -23.88 4.30
N LEU A 318 -3.08 -24.21 4.45
CA LEU A 318 -4.13 -23.65 3.61
C LEU A 318 -4.19 -22.12 3.76
N LEU A 319 -4.07 -21.60 4.98
CA LEU A 319 -4.04 -20.16 5.22
C LEU A 319 -2.86 -19.49 4.51
N PHE A 320 -1.64 -20.04 4.64
CA PHE A 320 -0.47 -19.51 3.94
C PHE A 320 -0.62 -19.61 2.41
N ALA A 321 -1.15 -20.72 1.89
CA ALA A 321 -1.39 -20.88 0.46
C ALA A 321 -2.39 -19.85 -0.10
N LEU A 322 -3.45 -19.54 0.66
CA LEU A 322 -4.41 -18.49 0.30
C LEU A 322 -3.78 -17.09 0.41
N GLY A 323 -2.92 -16.86 1.41
CA GLY A 323 -2.12 -15.64 1.54
C GLY A 323 -1.23 -15.42 0.30
N SER A 324 -0.44 -16.42 -0.07
CA SER A 324 0.41 -16.40 -1.28
C SER A 324 -0.42 -16.13 -2.54
N LEU A 325 -1.62 -16.71 -2.65
CA LEU A 325 -2.50 -16.50 -3.79
C LEU A 325 -3.03 -15.05 -3.85
N GLY A 326 -3.28 -14.43 -2.69
CA GLY A 326 -3.67 -13.03 -2.58
C GLY A 326 -2.63 -12.06 -3.13
N ILE A 327 -1.33 -12.39 -2.97
CA ILE A 327 -0.20 -11.61 -3.51
C ILE A 327 -0.30 -11.49 -5.05
N TYR A 328 -0.73 -12.56 -5.73
CA TYR A 328 -0.92 -12.52 -7.19
C TYR A 328 -1.99 -11.53 -7.62
N GLY A 329 -3.04 -11.32 -6.81
CA GLY A 329 -4.06 -10.30 -7.08
C GLY A 329 -3.45 -8.90 -7.20
N PHE A 330 -2.49 -8.55 -6.35
CA PHE A 330 -1.82 -7.25 -6.39
C PHE A 330 -0.87 -7.11 -7.59
N ILE A 331 -0.13 -8.16 -7.93
CA ILE A 331 0.80 -8.16 -9.08
C ILE A 331 0.03 -8.06 -10.39
N VAL A 332 -0.96 -8.94 -10.58
CA VAL A 332 -1.79 -8.95 -11.78
C VAL A 332 -2.55 -7.64 -11.88
N GLY A 333 -3.03 -7.09 -10.76
CA GLY A 333 -3.71 -5.80 -10.74
C GLY A 333 -2.84 -4.64 -11.21
N GLY A 334 -1.56 -4.60 -10.77
CA GLY A 334 -0.60 -3.59 -11.21
C GLY A 334 -0.19 -3.76 -12.69
N TRP A 335 0.03 -5.00 -13.13
CA TRP A 335 0.39 -5.29 -14.52
C TRP A 335 -0.75 -5.05 -15.51
N ALA A 336 -1.96 -5.47 -15.16
CA ALA A 336 -3.15 -5.32 -16.00
C ALA A 336 -3.54 -3.86 -16.24
N SER A 337 -3.06 -2.94 -15.38
CA SER A 337 -3.33 -1.51 -15.49
C SER A 337 -2.50 -0.78 -16.56
N ASP A 338 -1.53 -1.47 -17.19
CA ASP A 338 -0.66 -0.97 -18.26
C ASP A 338 0.05 0.38 -17.98
N SER A 339 0.19 0.72 -16.70
CA SER A 339 0.91 1.90 -16.22
C SER A 339 2.25 1.48 -15.62
N LYS A 340 3.35 2.07 -16.11
CA LYS A 340 4.71 1.77 -15.62
C LYS A 340 4.86 2.07 -14.12
N TYR A 341 4.17 3.10 -13.63
CA TYR A 341 4.21 3.46 -12.21
C TYR A 341 3.50 2.43 -11.34
N SER A 342 2.31 1.99 -11.77
CA SER A 342 1.53 0.95 -11.08
C SER A 342 2.25 -0.39 -11.09
N LEU A 343 2.91 -0.73 -12.20
CA LEU A 343 3.74 -1.93 -12.32
C LEU A 343 4.92 -1.88 -11.34
N LEU A 344 5.68 -0.77 -11.30
CA LEU A 344 6.79 -0.62 -10.35
C LEU A 344 6.32 -0.68 -8.89
N GLY A 345 5.16 -0.10 -8.58
CA GLY A 345 4.53 -0.21 -7.27
C GLY A 345 4.21 -1.65 -6.89
N SER A 346 3.51 -2.38 -7.78
CA SER A 346 3.14 -3.79 -7.56
C SER A 346 4.34 -4.72 -7.41
N MET A 347 5.41 -4.51 -8.19
CA MET A 347 6.65 -5.30 -8.09
C MET A 347 7.33 -5.11 -6.74
N ARG A 348 7.35 -3.88 -6.20
CA ARG A 348 7.91 -3.60 -4.88
C ARG A 348 7.09 -4.23 -3.76
N THR A 349 5.76 -4.14 -3.82
CA THR A 349 4.89 -4.79 -2.84
C THR A 349 5.04 -6.30 -2.88
N CYS A 350 5.11 -6.89 -4.08
CA CYS A 350 5.35 -8.33 -4.23
C CYS A 350 6.67 -8.76 -3.58
N ALA A 351 7.77 -8.06 -3.88
CA ALA A 351 9.07 -8.37 -3.29
C ALA A 351 9.05 -8.29 -1.75
N GLN A 352 8.30 -7.32 -1.19
CA GLN A 352 8.07 -7.21 0.24
C GLN A 352 7.24 -8.38 0.77
N MET A 353 6.00 -8.56 0.30
CA MET A 353 5.07 -9.57 0.84
C MET A 353 5.69 -10.97 0.79
N VAL A 354 6.27 -11.37 -0.35
CA VAL A 354 6.94 -12.68 -0.49
C VAL A 354 8.11 -12.84 0.51
N SER A 355 8.90 -11.79 0.75
CA SER A 355 10.03 -11.88 1.68
C SER A 355 9.57 -12.03 3.14
N TYR A 356 8.47 -11.39 3.50
CA TYR A 356 7.93 -11.39 4.85
C TYR A 356 7.04 -12.60 5.13
N GLU A 357 6.38 -13.14 4.12
CA GLU A 357 5.61 -14.38 4.18
C GLU A 357 6.49 -15.58 4.58
N VAL A 358 7.69 -15.68 4.02
CA VAL A 358 8.67 -16.71 4.42
C VAL A 358 9.03 -16.53 5.91
N SER A 359 9.32 -15.31 6.33
CA SER A 359 9.65 -15.01 7.74
C SER A 359 8.49 -15.34 8.68
N LEU A 360 7.25 -15.03 8.27
CA LEU A 360 6.01 -15.35 9.00
C LEU A 360 5.83 -16.87 9.14
N THR A 361 6.06 -17.63 8.07
CA THR A 361 5.96 -19.09 8.06
C THR A 361 6.94 -19.72 9.06
N PHE A 362 8.20 -19.28 9.08
CA PHE A 362 9.18 -19.77 10.06
C PHE A 362 8.87 -19.35 11.49
N ALA A 363 8.26 -18.17 11.70
CA ALA A 363 7.85 -17.71 13.02
C ALA A 363 6.79 -18.62 13.65
N VAL A 364 5.86 -19.13 12.85
CA VAL A 364 4.80 -20.06 13.29
C VAL A 364 5.31 -21.49 13.49
N LEU A 365 6.40 -21.88 12.83
CA LEU A 365 6.90 -23.27 12.87
C LEU A 365 7.10 -23.80 14.30
N GLY A 366 7.66 -22.99 15.21
CA GLY A 366 7.82 -23.45 16.60
C GLY A 366 6.50 -23.62 17.36
N VAL A 367 5.45 -22.86 17.01
CA VAL A 367 4.10 -23.09 17.56
C VAL A 367 3.55 -24.43 17.08
N VAL A 368 3.74 -24.77 15.80
CA VAL A 368 3.34 -26.07 15.23
C VAL A 368 4.07 -27.22 15.90
N LEU A 369 5.37 -27.08 16.17
CA LEU A 369 6.17 -28.11 16.84
C LEU A 369 5.69 -28.38 18.27
N MET A 370 5.32 -27.34 19.02
CA MET A 370 4.74 -27.48 20.36
C MET A 370 3.30 -28.03 20.31
N GLY A 371 2.49 -27.57 19.35
CA GLY A 371 1.11 -28.01 19.15
C GLY A 371 0.97 -29.43 18.61
N ARG A 372 2.02 -29.97 17.97
CA ARG A 372 2.06 -31.30 17.32
C ARG A 372 0.91 -31.54 16.32
N SER A 373 0.31 -30.48 15.79
CA SER A 373 -0.74 -30.50 14.77
C SER A 373 -0.65 -29.26 13.88
N LEU A 374 -1.19 -29.37 12.67
CA LEU A 374 -1.36 -28.26 11.72
C LEU A 374 -2.81 -27.73 11.70
N SER A 375 -3.73 -28.38 12.44
CA SER A 375 -5.08 -27.87 12.68
C SER A 375 -5.06 -26.75 13.70
N LEU A 376 -5.72 -25.64 13.39
CA LEU A 376 -5.80 -24.49 14.30
C LEU A 376 -6.59 -24.83 15.57
N VAL A 377 -7.60 -25.69 15.47
CA VAL A 377 -8.39 -26.13 16.63
C VAL A 377 -7.58 -26.97 17.59
N ASP A 378 -6.81 -27.94 17.07
CA ASP A 378 -5.94 -28.78 17.90
C ASP A 378 -4.88 -27.94 18.62
N ILE A 379 -4.32 -26.93 17.93
CA ILE A 379 -3.35 -25.98 18.52
C ILE A 379 -4.00 -25.23 19.69
N VAL A 380 -5.22 -24.72 19.51
CA VAL A 380 -5.95 -23.99 20.55
C VAL A 380 -6.28 -24.90 21.75
N HIS A 381 -6.71 -26.14 21.52
CA HIS A 381 -6.92 -27.12 22.61
C HIS A 381 -5.61 -27.46 23.34
N LYS A 382 -4.49 -27.56 22.63
CA LYS A 382 -3.19 -27.82 23.26
C LYS A 382 -2.73 -26.67 24.17
N GLN A 383 -3.11 -25.44 23.84
CA GLN A 383 -2.84 -24.27 24.66
C GLN A 383 -3.67 -24.21 25.94
N ASP A 384 -4.84 -24.86 25.97
CA ASP A 384 -5.68 -25.01 27.16
C ASP A 384 -5.07 -26.00 28.16
N GLU A 385 -4.54 -27.12 27.66
CA GLU A 385 -3.89 -28.14 28.50
C GLU A 385 -2.53 -27.71 29.06
N THR A 386 -1.84 -26.81 28.36
CA THR A 386 -0.45 -26.44 28.67
C THR A 386 -0.39 -24.99 29.16
N PHE A 387 0.53 -24.20 28.60
CA PHE A 387 0.66 -22.77 28.82
C PHE A 387 0.51 -22.09 27.47
N TRP A 388 0.05 -20.85 27.46
CA TRP A 388 -0.10 -20.11 26.22
C TRP A 388 1.24 -19.91 25.50
N PHE A 389 1.26 -20.22 24.21
CA PHE A 389 2.48 -20.19 23.41
C PHE A 389 3.15 -18.82 23.27
N PHE A 390 2.51 -17.71 23.68
CA PHE A 390 3.17 -16.41 23.76
C PHE A 390 4.43 -16.41 24.66
N GLY A 391 4.45 -17.22 25.73
CA GLY A 391 5.59 -17.27 26.66
C GLY A 391 6.78 -18.03 26.08
N PRO A 392 6.65 -19.34 25.81
CA PRO A 392 7.72 -20.15 25.22
C PRO A 392 8.18 -19.62 23.87
N GLN A 393 7.26 -19.07 23.08
CA GLN A 393 7.52 -18.61 21.72
C GLN A 393 7.48 -17.09 21.59
N PHE A 394 7.99 -16.36 22.59
CA PHE A 394 8.01 -14.91 22.58
C PHE A 394 8.81 -14.32 21.40
N VAL A 395 9.94 -14.93 21.04
CA VAL A 395 10.73 -14.51 19.87
C VAL A 395 9.93 -14.73 18.58
N GLY A 396 9.26 -15.88 18.47
CA GLY A 396 8.39 -16.17 17.32
C GLY A 396 7.21 -15.21 17.24
N LEU A 397 6.62 -14.83 18.38
CA LEU A 397 5.55 -13.83 18.46
C LEU A 397 6.00 -12.47 17.92
N LEU A 398 7.17 -11.98 18.34
CA LEU A 398 7.71 -10.70 17.86
C LEU A 398 7.97 -10.72 16.35
N ILE A 399 8.54 -11.81 15.83
CA ILE A 399 8.77 -11.96 14.39
C ILE A 399 7.43 -12.03 13.66
N PHE A 400 6.46 -12.78 14.18
CA PHE A 400 5.12 -12.87 13.62
C PHE A 400 4.45 -11.50 13.55
N PHE A 401 4.54 -10.69 14.61
CA PHE A 401 4.00 -9.33 14.60
C PHE A 401 4.68 -8.45 13.56
N VAL A 402 6.01 -8.37 13.55
CA VAL A 402 6.75 -7.51 12.61
C VAL A 402 6.50 -7.95 11.16
N ALA A 403 6.49 -9.25 10.89
CA ALA A 403 6.17 -9.77 9.56
C ALA A 403 4.70 -9.58 9.19
N GLY A 404 3.78 -9.74 10.15
CA GLY A 404 2.37 -9.45 9.97
C GLY A 404 2.11 -7.99 9.61
N VAL A 405 2.81 -7.03 10.23
CA VAL A 405 2.69 -5.61 9.82
C VAL A 405 3.13 -5.43 8.37
N ALA A 406 4.20 -6.11 7.95
CA ALA A 406 4.72 -6.01 6.58
C ALA A 406 3.76 -6.63 5.56
N GLU A 407 3.08 -7.71 5.93
CA GLU A 407 2.09 -8.39 5.09
C GLU A 407 0.80 -7.57 4.92
N THR A 408 0.45 -6.73 5.89
CA THR A 408 -0.74 -5.87 5.81
C THR A 408 -0.55 -4.62 4.93
N ASN A 409 0.66 -4.36 4.41
CA ASN A 409 1.00 -3.20 3.58
C ASN A 409 0.61 -1.83 4.20
N ARG A 410 0.60 -1.73 5.53
CA ARG A 410 0.25 -0.51 6.27
C ARG A 410 1.48 0.21 6.84
N PRO A 411 1.40 1.53 7.11
CA PRO A 411 2.50 2.24 7.75
C PRO A 411 2.85 1.53 9.06
N PRO A 412 4.14 1.29 9.36
CA PRO A 412 5.35 1.85 8.74
C PRO A 412 5.87 1.16 7.45
N PHE A 413 5.21 0.09 6.98
CA PHE A 413 5.64 -0.76 5.86
C PHE A 413 4.71 -0.64 4.63
N ASP A 414 4.23 0.57 4.33
CA ASP A 414 3.30 0.92 3.24
C ASP A 414 4.00 1.35 1.95
N LEU A 415 4.92 0.53 1.43
CA LEU A 415 5.68 0.85 0.21
C LEU A 415 4.83 1.15 -1.04
N PRO A 416 3.69 0.49 -1.31
CA PRO A 416 2.83 0.88 -2.43
C PRO A 416 2.01 2.15 -2.18
N GLU A 417 1.50 2.34 -0.96
CA GLU A 417 0.56 3.41 -0.62
C GLU A 417 1.26 4.76 -0.33
N ALA A 418 2.60 4.77 -0.31
CA ALA A 418 3.36 5.98 -0.02
C ALA A 418 3.18 7.04 -1.13
N ASP A 419 2.32 8.02 -0.87
CA ASP A 419 2.09 9.22 -1.69
C ASP A 419 3.38 9.95 -2.07
N THR A 420 4.41 9.85 -1.22
CA THR A 420 5.71 10.49 -1.40
C THR A 420 6.66 9.75 -2.34
N GLU A 421 6.32 8.52 -2.75
CA GLU A 421 7.14 7.71 -3.67
C GLU A 421 6.40 7.36 -4.96
N LEU A 422 5.47 6.39 -4.92
CA LEU A 422 4.81 5.83 -6.12
C LEU A 422 3.29 6.06 -6.15
N VAL A 423 2.79 7.08 -5.42
CA VAL A 423 1.43 7.65 -5.57
C VAL A 423 0.30 6.59 -5.53
N ALA A 424 0.43 5.58 -4.66
CA ALA A 424 -0.52 4.49 -4.42
C ALA A 424 -0.34 3.17 -5.22
N GLY A 425 0.74 3.01 -5.99
CA GLY A 425 1.16 1.71 -6.53
C GLY A 425 0.10 1.04 -7.41
N TYR A 426 -0.35 -0.17 -7.07
CA TYR A 426 -1.37 -0.88 -7.85
C TYR A 426 -2.79 -0.32 -7.68
N HIS A 427 -3.03 0.64 -6.76
CA HIS A 427 -4.34 1.27 -6.59
C HIS A 427 -4.62 2.38 -7.59
N THR A 428 -3.60 2.99 -8.18
CA THR A 428 -3.68 4.27 -8.91
C THR A 428 -4.71 4.26 -10.04
N GLU A 429 -4.79 3.16 -10.78
CA GLU A 429 -5.65 3.04 -11.96
C GLU A 429 -7.06 2.54 -11.64
N TYR A 430 -7.37 2.20 -10.37
CA TYR A 430 -8.65 1.63 -9.97
C TYR A 430 -9.59 2.68 -9.38
N SER A 431 -10.84 2.71 -9.86
CA SER A 431 -11.91 3.56 -9.34
C SER A 431 -13.10 2.75 -8.77
N GLY A 432 -13.94 3.43 -8.01
CA GLY A 432 -15.20 2.91 -7.47
C GLY A 432 -15.04 1.61 -6.70
N MET A 433 -15.88 0.64 -7.01
CA MET A 433 -15.92 -0.66 -6.31
C MET A 433 -14.66 -1.50 -6.50
N ARG A 434 -13.95 -1.39 -7.64
CA ARG A 434 -12.73 -2.18 -7.89
C ARG A 434 -11.60 -1.79 -6.92
N PHE A 435 -11.44 -0.48 -6.69
CA PHE A 435 -10.57 0.03 -5.63
C PHE A 435 -11.06 -0.45 -4.25
N GLY A 436 -12.38 -0.39 -4.01
CA GLY A 436 -12.99 -0.87 -2.77
C GLY A 436 -12.67 -2.34 -2.46
N LEU A 437 -12.63 -3.22 -3.47
CA LEU A 437 -12.32 -4.64 -3.32
C LEU A 437 -10.87 -4.89 -2.90
N PHE A 438 -9.90 -4.19 -3.50
CA PHE A 438 -8.51 -4.25 -3.02
C PHE A 438 -8.41 -3.77 -1.58
N GLN A 439 -9.04 -2.64 -1.29
CA GLN A 439 -8.97 -2.10 0.06
C GLN A 439 -9.61 -3.04 1.08
N MET A 440 -10.76 -3.62 0.74
CA MET A 440 -11.42 -4.64 1.54
C MET A 440 -10.50 -5.85 1.77
N GLY A 441 -9.84 -6.36 0.72
CA GLY A 441 -8.90 -7.48 0.82
C GLY A 441 -7.77 -7.22 1.82
N GLU A 442 -7.14 -6.05 1.78
CA GLU A 442 -6.07 -5.67 2.71
C GLU A 442 -6.55 -5.61 4.18
N TYR A 443 -7.72 -5.03 4.43
CA TYR A 443 -8.27 -4.96 5.77
C TYR A 443 -8.72 -6.32 6.29
N VAL A 444 -9.33 -7.14 5.43
CA VAL A 444 -9.68 -8.51 5.79
C VAL A 444 -8.43 -9.33 6.08
N ASN A 445 -7.34 -9.14 5.33
CA ASN A 445 -6.06 -9.78 5.61
C ASN A 445 -5.50 -9.35 6.98
N MET A 446 -5.58 -8.07 7.32
CA MET A 446 -5.18 -7.58 8.65
C MET A 446 -6.01 -8.20 9.78
N ILE A 447 -7.34 -8.32 9.61
CA ILE A 447 -8.22 -9.00 10.57
C ILE A 447 -7.83 -10.49 10.67
N THR A 448 -7.57 -11.14 9.54
CA THR A 448 -7.20 -12.56 9.46
C THR A 448 -5.87 -12.84 10.13
N LEU A 449 -4.84 -12.03 9.90
CA LEU A 449 -3.54 -12.15 10.55
C LEU A 449 -3.61 -11.85 12.06
N SER A 450 -4.43 -10.88 12.45
CA SER A 450 -4.68 -10.59 13.86
C SER A 450 -5.38 -11.75 14.56
N ALA A 451 -6.38 -12.33 13.90
CA ALA A 451 -7.10 -13.50 14.38
C ALA A 451 -6.17 -14.72 14.46
N LEU A 452 -5.31 -14.92 13.46
CA LEU A 452 -4.29 -15.96 13.45
C LEU A 452 -3.34 -15.81 14.65
N ALA A 453 -2.89 -14.59 14.97
CA ALA A 453 -2.05 -14.33 16.14
C ALA A 453 -2.73 -14.74 17.45
N VAL A 454 -4.03 -14.42 17.59
CA VAL A 454 -4.83 -14.80 18.76
C VAL A 454 -4.93 -16.31 18.90
N THR A 455 -5.23 -17.01 17.80
CA THR A 455 -5.27 -18.48 17.81
C THR A 455 -3.92 -19.11 18.10
N LEU A 456 -2.82 -18.63 17.51
CA LEU A 456 -1.53 -19.30 17.64
C LEU A 456 -0.83 -19.02 18.96
N PHE A 457 -0.93 -17.81 19.51
CA PHE A 457 -0.11 -17.39 20.65
C PHE A 457 -0.91 -17.12 21.92
N PHE A 458 -2.13 -16.59 21.79
CA PHE A 458 -2.93 -16.12 22.92
C PHE A 458 -4.06 -17.08 23.33
N GLY A 459 -4.03 -18.34 22.88
CA GLY A 459 -4.96 -19.38 23.32
C GLY A 459 -6.38 -19.23 22.79
N GLY A 460 -6.59 -18.62 21.61
CA GLY A 460 -7.88 -18.62 20.91
C GLY A 460 -9.07 -18.13 21.75
N TRP A 461 -10.01 -19.02 22.06
CA TRP A 461 -11.18 -18.74 22.93
C TRP A 461 -11.00 -19.16 24.39
N TYR A 462 -9.90 -19.83 24.77
CA TYR A 462 -9.64 -20.30 26.14
C TYR A 462 -8.98 -19.22 27.01
N GLY A 463 -9.69 -18.70 28.00
CA GLY A 463 -9.22 -17.66 28.91
C GLY A 463 -8.95 -18.11 30.34
N PRO A 464 -8.12 -17.37 31.10
CA PRO A 464 -7.87 -17.68 32.51
C PRO A 464 -9.11 -17.38 33.38
N TRP A 465 -9.96 -16.44 32.93
CA TRP A 465 -11.16 -16.00 33.62
C TRP A 465 -12.39 -16.41 32.82
N ALA A 466 -13.13 -17.40 33.33
CA ALA A 466 -14.41 -17.93 32.84
C ALA A 466 -14.49 -18.28 31.32
N PRO A 467 -15.34 -19.23 30.90
CA PRO A 467 -15.53 -19.53 29.49
C PRO A 467 -16.36 -18.43 28.81
N LEU A 468 -15.74 -17.27 28.55
CA LEU A 468 -16.31 -16.20 27.72
C LEU A 468 -16.37 -16.59 26.24
N GLY A 469 -15.71 -17.70 25.86
CA GLY A 469 -15.78 -18.31 24.54
C GLY A 469 -15.50 -17.30 23.40
N PRO A 470 -16.46 -17.05 22.50
CA PRO A 470 -16.30 -16.12 21.38
C PRO A 470 -16.04 -14.67 21.79
N LEU A 471 -16.57 -14.25 22.93
CA LEU A 471 -16.39 -12.88 23.39
C LEU A 471 -14.93 -12.60 23.73
N ARG A 472 -14.23 -13.58 24.31
CA ARG A 472 -12.78 -13.48 24.55
C ARG A 472 -12.00 -13.41 23.25
N PHE A 473 -12.34 -14.29 22.30
CA PHE A 473 -11.69 -14.29 20.99
C PHE A 473 -11.83 -12.91 20.32
N ALA A 474 -13.06 -12.36 20.31
CA ALA A 474 -13.32 -11.02 19.79
C ALA A 474 -12.54 -9.92 20.54
N LEU A 475 -12.50 -9.96 21.87
CA LEU A 475 -11.76 -8.97 22.67
C LEU A 475 -10.26 -9.00 22.37
N MET A 476 -9.66 -10.19 22.29
CA MET A 476 -8.24 -10.32 21.94
C MET A 476 -7.96 -9.98 20.50
N LEU A 477 -8.89 -10.31 19.58
CA LEU A 477 -8.81 -9.87 18.19
C LEU A 477 -8.76 -8.34 18.11
N PHE A 478 -9.66 -7.64 18.81
CA PHE A 478 -9.65 -6.18 18.87
C PHE A 478 -8.38 -5.63 19.55
N ALA A 479 -7.86 -6.29 20.59
CA ALA A 479 -6.62 -5.88 21.23
C ALA A 479 -5.40 -5.99 20.30
N VAL A 480 -5.27 -7.11 19.57
CA VAL A 480 -4.21 -7.32 18.58
C VAL A 480 -4.35 -6.32 17.44
N ILE A 481 -5.55 -6.13 16.90
CA ILE A 481 -5.84 -5.11 15.90
C ILE A 481 -5.48 -3.70 16.40
N PHE A 482 -5.79 -3.38 17.66
CA PHE A 482 -5.43 -2.09 18.26
C PHE A 482 -3.90 -1.91 18.30
N ILE A 483 -3.12 -2.97 18.55
CA ILE A 483 -1.65 -2.91 18.45
C ILE A 483 -1.22 -2.57 17.02
N PHE A 484 -1.80 -3.20 15.99
CA PHE A 484 -1.52 -2.84 14.59
C PHE A 484 -1.81 -1.36 14.30
N LEU A 485 -2.96 -0.84 14.77
CA LEU A 485 -3.31 0.58 14.62
C LEU A 485 -2.36 1.50 15.38
N TRP A 486 -1.93 1.08 16.56
CA TRP A 486 -1.02 1.86 17.39
C TRP A 486 0.37 1.95 16.75
N LEU A 487 0.87 0.85 16.19
CA LEU A 487 2.12 0.82 15.42
C LEU A 487 2.05 1.77 14.22
N ARG A 488 0.93 1.77 13.49
CA ARG A 488 0.69 2.70 12.37
C ARG A 488 0.79 4.16 12.77
N ALA A 489 0.27 4.51 13.95
CA ALA A 489 0.24 5.89 14.41
C ALA A 489 1.57 6.38 15.01
N THR A 490 2.39 5.46 15.53
CA THR A 490 3.63 5.80 16.26
C THR A 490 4.88 5.70 15.41
N LEU A 491 4.97 4.71 14.53
CA LEU A 491 6.22 4.39 13.83
C LEU A 491 6.37 5.21 12.54
N PRO A 492 7.57 5.76 12.28
CA PRO A 492 7.87 6.39 11.01
C PRO A 492 7.99 5.34 9.89
N ARG A 493 7.71 5.75 8.66
CA ARG A 493 7.87 4.90 7.47
C ARG A 493 9.33 4.46 7.30
N LEU A 494 9.52 3.19 6.92
CA LEU A 494 10.83 2.67 6.53
C LEU A 494 11.00 2.68 5.02
N ARG A 495 12.22 2.97 4.58
CA ARG A 495 12.61 2.85 3.17
C ARG A 495 12.68 1.37 2.76
N TYR A 496 12.34 1.08 1.49
CA TYR A 496 12.41 -0.27 0.89
C TYR A 496 13.71 -1.03 1.23
N ASP A 497 14.88 -0.39 1.04
CA ASP A 497 16.17 -1.04 1.29
C ASP A 497 16.37 -1.45 2.76
N GLN A 498 15.85 -0.64 3.70
CA GLN A 498 15.95 -0.92 5.13
C GLN A 498 14.99 -2.03 5.54
N LEU A 499 13.78 -2.02 4.96
CA LEU A 499 12.79 -3.06 5.16
C LEU A 499 13.31 -4.41 4.69
N MET A 500 13.79 -4.49 3.45
CA MET A 500 14.35 -5.73 2.91
C MET A 500 15.54 -6.24 3.73
N ARG A 501 16.39 -5.34 4.24
CA ARG A 501 17.50 -5.71 5.13
C ARG A 501 17.01 -6.26 6.47
N LEU A 502 15.94 -5.70 7.05
CA LEU A 502 15.34 -6.18 8.28
C LEU A 502 14.78 -7.60 8.09
N GLY A 503 13.99 -7.84 7.03
CA GLY A 503 13.46 -9.17 6.71
C GLY A 503 14.56 -10.22 6.53
N TRP A 504 15.50 -9.96 5.61
CA TRP A 504 16.49 -10.95 5.20
C TRP A 504 17.66 -11.14 6.17
N LYS A 505 18.13 -10.09 6.84
CA LYS A 505 19.30 -10.19 7.73
C LYS A 505 18.96 -10.40 9.19
N VAL A 506 17.74 -10.05 9.62
CA VAL A 506 17.35 -10.11 11.03
C VAL A 506 16.23 -11.11 11.24
N LEU A 507 15.07 -10.92 10.60
CA LEU A 507 13.88 -11.73 10.89
C LEU A 507 14.05 -13.18 10.45
N LEU A 508 14.48 -13.44 9.22
CA LEU A 508 14.60 -14.80 8.69
C LEU A 508 15.63 -15.66 9.46
N PRO A 509 16.88 -15.19 9.73
CA PRO A 509 17.82 -15.94 10.53
C PRO A 509 17.32 -16.16 11.97
N LEU A 510 16.72 -15.14 12.59
CA LEU A 510 16.20 -15.25 13.96
C LEU A 510 15.03 -16.23 14.04
N ALA A 511 14.14 -16.24 13.05
CA ALA A 511 13.02 -17.18 12.96
C ALA A 511 13.53 -18.62 12.84
N THR A 512 14.55 -18.83 12.00
CA THR A 512 15.18 -20.14 11.81
C THR A 512 15.81 -20.64 13.10
N VAL A 513 16.61 -19.80 13.78
CA VAL A 513 17.25 -20.17 15.05
C VAL A 513 16.19 -20.49 16.10
N ASN A 514 15.16 -19.65 16.22
CA ASN A 514 14.08 -19.87 17.16
C ASN A 514 13.36 -21.21 16.89
N ALA A 515 13.04 -21.52 15.64
CA ALA A 515 12.42 -22.80 15.28
C ALA A 515 13.31 -24.02 15.60
N VAL A 516 14.63 -23.94 15.34
CA VAL A 516 15.59 -25.00 15.66
C VAL A 516 15.71 -25.20 17.17
N VAL A 517 15.77 -24.12 17.95
CA VAL A 517 15.79 -24.18 19.42
C VAL A 517 14.52 -24.81 19.95
N THR A 518 13.34 -24.40 19.46
CA THR A 518 12.06 -25.03 19.84
C THR A 518 12.06 -26.52 19.48
N ALA A 519 12.55 -26.90 18.30
CA ALA A 519 12.64 -28.30 17.89
C ALA A 519 13.52 -29.13 18.83
N ALA A 520 14.69 -28.60 19.22
CA ALA A 520 15.58 -29.26 20.16
C ALA A 520 14.94 -29.42 21.55
N LEU A 521 14.24 -28.40 22.04
CA LEU A 521 13.54 -28.45 23.33
C LEU A 521 12.38 -29.46 23.32
N VAL A 522 11.60 -29.53 22.23
CA VAL A 522 10.49 -30.49 22.09
C VAL A 522 10.97 -31.93 21.98
N VAL A 523 12.20 -32.17 21.52
CA VAL A 523 12.82 -33.51 21.50
C VAL A 523 13.44 -33.87 22.86
N ALA A 524 13.93 -32.88 23.60
CA ALA A 524 14.55 -33.08 24.91
C ALA A 524 13.52 -33.33 26.04
N LEU A 525 12.29 -32.81 25.89
CA LEU A 525 11.14 -33.00 26.78
C LEU A 525 10.24 -34.14 26.28
#